data_AF-A0A6B3HK54-F1
#
_entry.id   AF-A0A6B3HK54-F1
#
_cell.length_a   1.000
_cell.length_b   1.000
_cell.length_c   1.000
_cell.angle_alpha   90.00
_cell.angle_beta   90.00
_cell.angle_gamma   90.00
#
_symmetry.space_group_name_H-M   'P 1'
#
loop_
_entity.id
_entity.type
_entity.pdbx_description
1 polymer ?
#
loop_
_entity_poly.entity_id
_entity_poly.type
_entity_poly.pdbx_seq_one_letter_code
_entity_poly.pdbx_strand_id
1 'polypeptide(L)'
;RQVLGPCAVGGLRPEFGPGTLLVPDQLVDRTKARVQTYYDGETRADGTVPNVVHLGFADPYCPEGRKAALTAARGRGWEPVDGGTLVVVEGPRFSTRAESRWHAAMGWSVVGMTGHPEAVLARELGLCYTTMTLVTDLDAGAEAGEG
;
A
#
# COMPACT_ATOMS: atom_id res chain seq x y z
N ARG A 1 -7.78 -7.09 17.17
CA ARG A 1 -6.57 -6.23 17.22
C ARG A 1 -6.44 -5.54 15.87
N GLN A 2 -6.20 -4.23 15.85
CA GLN A 2 -6.31 -3.38 14.66
C GLN A 2 -4.98 -2.66 14.43
N VAL A 3 -4.57 -2.53 13.17
CA VAL A 3 -3.41 -1.72 12.77
C VAL A 3 -3.86 -0.79 11.65
N LEU A 4 -3.57 0.51 11.82
CA LEU A 4 -3.80 1.53 10.81
C LEU A 4 -2.45 2.00 10.27
N GLY A 5 -2.23 1.82 8.96
CA GLY A 5 -1.02 2.25 8.26
C GLY A 5 -1.31 3.42 7.32
N PRO A 6 -1.15 4.68 7.77
CA PRO A 6 -1.23 5.84 6.87
C PRO A 6 0.00 5.91 5.96
N CYS A 7 -0.18 6.30 4.71
CA CYS A 7 0.89 6.39 3.72
C CYS A 7 0.74 7.65 2.86
N ALA A 8 1.83 8.41 2.67
CA ALA A 8 1.91 9.46 1.65
C ALA A 8 2.26 8.82 0.31
N VAL A 9 1.56 9.21 -0.75
CA VAL A 9 1.66 8.56 -2.07
C VAL A 9 1.61 9.57 -3.22
N GLY A 10 2.15 9.17 -4.37
CA GLY A 10 1.91 9.83 -5.64
C GLY A 10 0.67 9.25 -6.33
N GLY A 11 -0.16 10.13 -6.90
CA GLY A 11 -1.29 9.74 -7.74
C GLY A 11 -0.82 9.30 -9.13
N LEU A 12 -1.35 8.19 -9.64
CA LEU A 12 -1.02 7.67 -10.98
C LEU A 12 -2.02 8.09 -12.06
N ARG A 13 -3.13 8.72 -11.65
CA ARG A 13 -4.21 9.16 -12.53
C ARG A 13 -4.59 10.61 -12.21
N PRO A 14 -4.96 11.44 -13.22
CA PRO A 14 -5.26 12.86 -12.99
C PRO A 14 -6.36 13.12 -11.96
N GLU A 15 -7.35 12.23 -11.85
CA GLU A 15 -8.43 12.32 -10.86
C GLU A 15 -7.95 12.10 -9.41
N PHE A 16 -6.74 11.58 -9.20
CA PHE A 16 -6.14 11.38 -7.90
C PHE A 16 -5.01 12.37 -7.67
N GLY A 17 -5.34 13.66 -7.71
CA GLY A 17 -4.39 14.74 -7.40
C GLY A 17 -4.12 14.92 -5.90
N PRO A 18 -3.20 15.81 -5.53
CA PRO A 18 -2.88 16.13 -4.14
C PRO A 18 -4.13 16.44 -3.30
N GLY A 19 -4.15 15.93 -2.06
CA GLY A 19 -5.29 16.04 -1.16
C GLY A 19 -6.34 14.95 -1.33
N THR A 20 -6.24 14.11 -2.37
CA THR A 20 -7.09 12.92 -2.49
C THR A 20 -6.79 11.93 -1.37
N LEU A 21 -7.80 11.62 -0.56
CA LEU A 21 -7.75 10.51 0.39
C LEU A 21 -8.31 9.25 -0.28
N LEU A 22 -7.48 8.23 -0.43
CA LEU A 22 -7.86 6.95 -1.02
C LEU A 22 -7.69 5.83 0.01
N VAL A 23 -8.68 4.95 0.13
CA VAL A 23 -8.64 3.76 0.99
C VAL A 23 -8.55 2.53 0.08
N PRO A 24 -7.35 2.04 -0.26
CA PRO A 24 -7.18 1.02 -1.27
C PRO A 24 -7.74 -0.32 -0.78
N ASP A 25 -8.15 -1.15 -1.72
CA ASP A 25 -8.55 -2.54 -1.50
C ASP A 25 -7.52 -3.54 -2.02
N GLN A 26 -6.56 -3.07 -2.84
CA GLN A 26 -5.54 -3.89 -3.47
C GLN A 26 -4.14 -3.28 -3.36
N LEU A 27 -3.12 -4.12 -3.50
CA LEU A 27 -1.73 -3.69 -3.62
C LEU A 27 -0.97 -4.49 -4.68
N VAL A 28 0.11 -3.92 -5.19
CA VAL A 28 1.09 -4.62 -6.03
C VAL A 28 2.47 -4.44 -5.43
N ASP A 29 3.17 -5.55 -5.19
CA ASP A 29 4.53 -5.55 -4.68
C ASP A 29 5.55 -5.33 -5.80
N ARG A 30 6.35 -4.27 -5.67
CA ARG A 30 7.52 -3.96 -6.50
C ARG A 30 8.78 -3.78 -5.63
N THR A 31 8.72 -4.22 -4.38
CA THR A 31 9.85 -4.32 -3.44
C THR A 31 10.68 -5.55 -3.77
N LYS A 32 11.89 -5.63 -3.22
CA LYS A 32 12.93 -6.57 -3.63
C LYS A 32 13.78 -7.08 -2.46
N ALA A 33 14.05 -6.27 -1.46
CA ALA A 33 15.06 -6.57 -0.43
C ALA A 33 14.49 -6.75 0.99
N ARG A 34 13.18 -6.62 1.16
CA ARG A 34 12.52 -6.58 2.46
C ARG A 34 12.25 -8.00 2.95
N VAL A 35 12.42 -8.27 4.25
CA VAL A 35 11.89 -9.49 4.87
C VAL A 35 10.37 -9.39 4.90
N GLN A 36 9.67 -10.38 4.35
CA GLN A 36 8.22 -10.31 4.15
C GLN A 36 7.41 -11.39 4.90
N THR A 37 8.06 -12.22 5.72
CA THR A 37 7.39 -13.28 6.50
C THR A 37 8.05 -13.47 7.86
N TYR A 38 7.27 -13.87 8.87
CA TYR A 38 7.76 -14.41 10.13
C TYR A 38 7.98 -15.93 10.08
N TYR A 39 7.54 -16.57 9.00
CA TYR A 39 7.42 -18.01 8.83
C TYR A 39 8.26 -18.48 7.64
N ASP A 40 9.55 -18.16 7.68
CA ASP A 40 10.56 -18.44 6.66
C ASP A 40 11.12 -19.87 6.71
N GLY A 41 10.91 -20.60 7.80
CA GLY A 41 11.49 -21.92 8.01
C GLY A 41 12.97 -21.90 8.42
N GLU A 42 13.54 -20.73 8.71
CA GLU A 42 14.95 -20.58 9.04
C GLU A 42 15.20 -20.66 10.55
N THR A 43 16.34 -21.22 10.94
CA THR A 43 16.71 -21.30 12.37
C THR A 43 17.05 -19.92 12.89
N ARG A 44 16.33 -19.48 13.91
CA ARG A 44 16.54 -18.21 14.60
C ARG A 44 17.70 -18.29 15.58
N ALA A 45 18.19 -17.13 16.02
CA ALA A 45 19.30 -17.02 16.97
C ALA A 45 19.03 -17.70 18.32
N ASP A 46 17.76 -17.87 18.71
CA ASP A 46 17.33 -18.58 19.92
C ASP A 46 17.19 -20.10 19.71
N GLY A 47 17.54 -20.61 18.52
CA GLY A 47 17.44 -22.02 18.14
C GLY A 47 16.03 -22.45 17.72
N THR A 48 15.04 -21.56 17.74
CA THR A 48 13.68 -21.89 17.24
C THR A 48 13.64 -21.90 15.72
N VAL A 49 12.82 -22.79 15.15
CA VAL A 49 12.57 -22.86 13.70
C VAL A 49 11.07 -22.67 13.48
N PRO A 50 10.62 -21.56 12.87
CA PRO A 50 9.21 -21.40 12.55
C PRO A 50 8.82 -22.37 11.43
N ASN A 51 7.53 -22.70 11.33
CA ASN A 51 7.02 -23.42 10.16
C ASN A 51 7.08 -22.53 8.92
N VAL A 52 7.02 -23.15 7.72
CA VAL A 52 6.75 -22.43 6.48
C VAL A 52 5.24 -22.20 6.34
N VAL A 53 4.84 -20.96 6.08
CA VAL A 53 3.42 -20.57 5.92
C VAL A 53 3.18 -19.97 4.55
N HIS A 54 2.16 -20.49 3.84
CA HIS A 54 1.63 -19.90 2.61
C HIS A 54 0.26 -19.30 2.90
N LEU A 55 0.23 -18.00 3.21
CA LEU A 55 -1.02 -17.32 3.51
C LEU A 55 -1.81 -16.98 2.23
N GLY A 56 -3.13 -17.05 2.31
CA GLY A 56 -3.98 -16.41 1.30
C GLY A 56 -3.87 -14.90 1.42
N PHE A 57 -3.58 -14.20 0.32
CA PHE A 57 -3.36 -12.75 0.30
C PHE A 57 -4.12 -12.00 -0.80
N ALA A 58 -5.16 -12.64 -1.37
CA ALA A 58 -5.95 -12.06 -2.46
C ALA A 58 -6.60 -10.71 -2.10
N ASP A 59 -7.08 -10.59 -0.85
CA ASP A 59 -7.65 -9.36 -0.29
C ASP A 59 -6.77 -8.86 0.86
N PRO A 60 -5.77 -8.00 0.60
CA PRO A 60 -4.70 -7.69 1.55
C PRO A 60 -5.16 -6.86 2.75
N TYR A 61 -6.28 -6.14 2.60
CA TYR A 61 -6.77 -5.20 3.60
C TYR A 61 -8.06 -5.67 4.24
N CYS A 62 -8.22 -5.33 5.53
CA CYS A 62 -9.35 -5.76 6.32
C CYS A 62 -10.64 -5.01 5.93
N PRO A 63 -11.72 -5.70 5.52
CA PRO A 63 -12.93 -5.05 5.00
C PRO A 63 -13.63 -4.17 6.04
N GLU A 64 -13.72 -4.63 7.29
CA GLU A 64 -14.31 -3.84 8.38
C GLU A 64 -13.49 -2.60 8.71
N GLY A 65 -12.17 -2.70 8.66
CA GLY A 65 -11.28 -1.58 8.89
C GLY A 65 -11.35 -0.54 7.77
N ARG A 66 -11.41 -0.97 6.50
CA ARG A 66 -11.68 -0.09 5.34
C ARG A 66 -13.01 0.64 5.49
N LYS A 67 -14.09 -0.09 5.82
CA LYS A 67 -15.42 0.49 6.06
C LYS A 67 -15.41 1.54 7.17
N ALA A 68 -14.71 1.26 8.27
CA ALA A 68 -14.56 2.20 9.39
C ALA A 68 -13.80 3.46 8.95
N ALA A 69 -12.70 3.32 8.20
CA ALA A 69 -11.93 4.44 7.67
C ALA A 69 -12.77 5.34 6.74
N LEU A 70 -13.49 4.74 5.79
CA LEU A 70 -14.37 5.46 4.86
C LEU A 70 -15.48 6.22 5.60
N THR A 71 -16.13 5.57 6.57
CA THR A 71 -17.18 6.19 7.39
C THR A 71 -16.62 7.35 8.21
N ALA A 72 -15.45 7.18 8.82
CA ALA A 72 -14.80 8.19 9.65
C ALA A 72 -14.35 9.41 8.84
N ALA A 73 -13.93 9.22 7.59
CA ALA A 73 -13.56 10.29 6.67
C ALA A 73 -14.81 11.09 6.23
N ARG A 74 -15.88 10.40 5.78
CA ARG A 74 -17.15 11.04 5.42
C ARG A 74 -17.75 11.85 6.58
N GLY A 75 -17.71 11.31 7.79
CA GLY A 75 -18.15 12.02 9.00
C GLY A 75 -17.34 13.27 9.35
N ARG A 76 -16.20 13.50 8.70
CA ARG A 76 -15.34 14.68 8.85
C ARG A 76 -15.33 15.59 7.60
N GLY A 77 -16.28 15.38 6.68
CA GLY A 77 -16.40 16.21 5.47
C GLY A 77 -15.39 15.89 4.37
N TRP A 78 -14.71 14.73 4.45
CA TRP A 78 -13.90 14.22 3.35
C TRP A 78 -14.75 13.33 2.44
N GLU A 79 -14.50 13.38 1.14
CA GLU A 79 -15.05 12.44 0.16
C GLU A 79 -13.95 11.44 -0.25
N PRO A 80 -13.70 10.39 0.54
CA PRO A 80 -12.62 9.46 0.24
C PRO A 80 -12.94 8.58 -0.97
N VAL A 81 -11.91 8.25 -1.75
CA VAL A 81 -11.98 7.21 -2.78
C VAL A 81 -12.02 5.84 -2.10
N ASP A 82 -13.06 5.07 -2.41
CA ASP A 82 -13.23 3.69 -1.96
C ASP A 82 -12.67 2.71 -3.00
N GLY A 83 -11.54 2.08 -2.66
CA GLY A 83 -10.87 1.10 -3.50
C GLY A 83 -9.75 1.71 -4.33
N GLY A 84 -9.07 0.84 -5.07
CA GLY A 84 -7.91 1.17 -5.87
C GLY A 84 -6.67 0.39 -5.45
N THR A 85 -5.70 0.34 -6.36
CA THR A 85 -4.47 -0.41 -6.19
C THR A 85 -3.31 0.50 -5.81
N LEU A 86 -2.67 0.20 -4.67
CA LEU A 86 -1.39 0.80 -4.25
C LEU A 86 -0.23 -0.02 -4.80
N VAL A 87 0.57 0.51 -5.73
CA VAL A 87 1.86 -0.09 -6.06
C VAL A 87 2.92 0.35 -5.06
N VAL A 88 3.59 -0.62 -4.44
CA VAL A 88 4.64 -0.38 -3.44
C VAL A 88 6.00 -0.63 -4.08
N VAL A 89 6.73 0.45 -4.39
CA VAL A 89 8.09 0.37 -4.94
C VAL A 89 9.15 0.34 -3.84
N GLU A 90 10.35 -0.12 -4.18
CA GLU A 90 11.44 -0.22 -3.20
C GLU A 90 11.88 1.14 -2.63
N GLY A 91 11.97 2.18 -3.47
CA GLY A 91 12.65 3.42 -3.10
C GLY A 91 14.19 3.28 -3.04
N PRO A 92 14.92 4.26 -2.49
CA PRO A 92 14.44 5.56 -2.00
C PRO A 92 14.21 6.58 -3.13
N ARG A 93 14.63 6.27 -4.37
CA ARG A 93 14.33 7.13 -5.52
C ARG A 93 12.84 7.09 -5.86
N PHE A 94 12.31 8.21 -6.34
CA PHE A 94 11.02 8.23 -7.01
C PHE A 94 11.07 7.47 -8.35
N SER A 95 9.89 7.21 -8.90
CA SER A 95 9.74 6.58 -10.20
C SER A 95 10.34 7.46 -11.29
N THR A 96 10.97 6.84 -12.27
CA THR A 96 11.17 7.51 -13.57
C THR A 96 9.82 7.75 -14.23
N ARG A 97 9.74 8.70 -15.16
CA ARG A 97 8.54 8.93 -15.97
C ARG A 97 8.06 7.69 -16.73
N ALA A 98 9.00 6.84 -17.18
CA ALA A 98 8.68 5.59 -17.84
C ALA A 98 7.99 4.60 -16.89
N GLU A 99 8.52 4.45 -15.67
CA GLU A 99 7.91 3.61 -14.63
C GLU A 99 6.53 4.15 -14.23
N SER A 100 6.41 5.45 -14.00
CA SER A 100 5.14 6.12 -13.65
C SER A 100 4.05 5.86 -14.70
N ARG A 101 4.37 6.10 -15.99
CA ARG A 101 3.46 5.82 -17.10
C ARG A 101 3.10 4.34 -17.22
N TRP A 102 4.05 3.45 -16.95
CA TRP A 102 3.78 2.02 -16.94
C TRP A 102 2.84 1.64 -15.80
N HIS A 103 3.08 2.12 -14.57
CA HIS A 103 2.20 1.91 -13.42
C HIS A 103 0.76 2.38 -13.71
N ALA A 104 0.63 3.57 -14.29
CA ALA A 104 -0.67 4.11 -14.71
C ALA A 104 -1.34 3.25 -15.79
N ALA A 105 -0.57 2.79 -16.80
CA ALA A 105 -1.07 1.93 -17.86
C ALA A 105 -1.52 0.53 -17.37
N MET A 106 -0.98 0.06 -16.24
CA MET A 106 -1.45 -1.16 -15.56
C MET A 106 -2.78 -0.97 -14.82
N GLY A 107 -3.34 0.25 -14.81
CA GLY A 107 -4.60 0.58 -14.15
C GLY A 107 -4.48 0.79 -12.64
N TRP A 108 -3.27 0.97 -12.11
CA TRP A 108 -3.06 1.20 -10.69
C TRP A 108 -3.42 2.64 -10.30
N SER A 109 -3.69 2.86 -9.01
CA SER A 109 -4.28 4.11 -8.53
C SER A 109 -3.25 5.05 -7.95
N VAL A 110 -2.39 4.54 -7.07
CA VAL A 110 -1.39 5.33 -6.36
C VAL A 110 -0.09 4.55 -6.24
N VAL A 111 1.03 5.26 -6.13
CA VAL A 111 2.36 4.71 -5.90
C VAL A 111 2.91 5.20 -4.58
N GLY A 112 3.47 4.27 -3.79
CA GLY A 112 4.13 4.57 -2.53
C GLY A 112 5.33 3.66 -2.31
N MET A 113 5.98 3.82 -1.16
CA MET A 113 7.13 3.00 -0.76
C MET A 113 6.84 2.14 0.47
N THR A 114 5.67 2.29 1.10
CA THR A 114 5.21 1.57 2.29
C THR A 114 3.85 0.91 2.04
N GLY A 115 3.38 0.07 2.97
CA GLY A 115 2.16 -0.74 2.82
C GLY A 115 2.43 -2.23 2.54
N HIS A 116 3.56 -2.53 1.87
CA HIS A 116 4.13 -3.88 1.77
C HIS A 116 5.59 -3.86 2.25
N PRO A 117 6.04 -4.78 3.13
CA PRO A 117 5.35 -5.98 3.61
C PRO A 117 4.48 -5.79 4.87
N GLU A 118 4.13 -4.55 5.25
CA GLU A 118 3.29 -4.30 6.44
C GLU A 118 1.97 -5.08 6.42
N ALA A 119 1.25 -5.05 5.29
CA ALA A 119 -0.04 -5.74 5.16
C ALA A 119 0.09 -7.27 5.28
N VAL A 120 1.11 -7.88 4.66
CA VAL A 120 1.31 -9.33 4.69
C VAL A 120 1.74 -9.80 6.08
N LEU A 121 2.67 -9.08 6.73
CA LEU A 121 3.13 -9.39 8.09
C LEU A 121 2.01 -9.22 9.12
N ALA A 122 1.18 -8.18 8.98
CA ALA A 122 0.03 -8.01 9.86
C ALA A 122 -0.97 -9.17 9.72
N ARG A 123 -1.17 -9.68 8.48
CA ARG A 123 -2.05 -10.82 8.24
C ARG A 123 -1.51 -12.12 8.84
N GLU A 124 -0.20 -12.36 8.75
CA GLU A 124 0.44 -13.51 9.40
C GLU A 124 0.24 -13.51 10.93
N LEU A 125 0.14 -12.32 11.54
CA LEU A 125 -0.13 -12.17 12.97
C LEU A 125 -1.63 -12.13 13.33
N GLY A 126 -2.52 -12.35 12.35
CA GLY A 126 -3.97 -12.30 12.55
C GLY A 126 -4.48 -10.91 12.92
N LEU A 127 -3.79 -9.86 12.49
CA LEU A 127 -4.18 -8.46 12.72
C LEU A 127 -5.01 -7.95 11.55
N CYS A 128 -6.10 -7.24 11.87
CA CYS A 128 -6.89 -6.53 10.87
C CYS A 128 -6.11 -5.26 10.47
N TYR A 129 -5.45 -5.32 9.32
CA TYR A 129 -4.65 -4.23 8.78
C TYR A 129 -5.49 -3.38 7.82
N THR A 130 -5.44 -2.06 8.00
CA THR A 130 -6.07 -1.08 7.12
C THR A 130 -5.06 -0.04 6.75
N THR A 131 -4.96 0.29 5.46
CA THR A 131 -4.15 1.43 5.01
C THR A 131 -5.04 2.55 4.50
N MET A 132 -4.56 3.78 4.67
CA MET A 132 -5.16 4.99 4.13
C MET A 132 -4.06 5.77 3.44
N THR A 133 -4.25 6.10 2.17
CA THR A 133 -3.26 6.81 1.37
C THR A 133 -3.70 8.24 1.15
N LEU A 134 -2.83 9.20 1.48
CA LEU A 134 -3.04 10.60 1.16
C LEU A 134 -2.13 10.97 -0.01
N VAL A 135 -2.74 11.39 -1.11
CA VAL A 135 -1.98 11.82 -2.29
C VAL A 135 -1.32 13.16 -2.02
N THR A 136 -0.01 13.24 -2.28
CA THR A 136 0.80 14.46 -2.11
C THR A 136 1.22 15.11 -3.42
N ASP A 137 1.26 14.34 -4.51
CA ASP A 137 1.76 14.71 -5.84
C ASP A 137 1.16 13.76 -6.90
N LEU A 138 1.41 14.01 -8.20
CA LEU A 138 0.95 13.16 -9.31
C LEU A 138 2.07 12.27 -9.90
N ASP A 139 3.01 11.85 -9.05
CA ASP A 139 4.21 11.11 -9.41
C ASP A 139 4.95 11.79 -10.60
N ALA A 140 5.84 11.08 -11.29
CA ALA A 140 6.48 11.59 -12.51
C ALA A 140 5.53 11.63 -13.76
N GLY A 141 4.21 11.52 -13.59
CA GLY A 141 3.28 11.10 -14.65
C GLY A 141 2.33 12.16 -15.22
N ALA A 142 2.00 13.24 -14.48
CA ALA A 142 1.07 14.28 -14.95
C ALA A 142 1.75 15.59 -15.39
N GLU A 143 2.90 15.94 -14.82
CA GLU A 143 3.58 17.20 -15.13
C GLU A 143 5.00 16.97 -15.68
N ALA A 144 5.36 17.76 -16.69
CA ALA A 144 6.72 17.90 -17.16
C ALA A 144 7.37 19.09 -16.43
N GLY A 145 8.07 18.84 -15.33
CA GLY A 145 8.79 19.87 -14.60
C GLY A 145 9.27 19.39 -13.24
N GLU A 146 10.45 19.87 -12.85
CA GLU A 146 11.14 19.66 -11.56
C GLU A 146 11.64 18.23 -11.28
N GLY A 147 12.25 17.61 -12.30
CA GLY A 147 13.24 16.54 -12.11
C GLY A 147 14.64 17.09 -12.28
#